data_AF-A0A380ZJU9-F1
#
_entry.id   AF-A0A380ZJU9-F1
#
_cell.length_a   1.000
_cell.length_b   1.000
_cell.length_c   1.000
_cell.angle_alpha   90.00
_cell.angle_beta   90.00
_cell.angle_gamma   90.00
#
_symmetry.space_group_name_H-M   'P 1'
#
loop_
_entity.id
_entity.type
_entity.pdbx_description
1 polymer ?
#
loop_
_entity_poly.entity_id
_entity_poly.type
_entity_poly.pdbx_seq_one_letter_code
_entity_poly.pdbx_strand_id
1 'polypeptide(L)'
;MTANMGSIRNSGIELDLSADIIRNKDITWSFNANFSYNKNKVLDLGDPTKDYYNTGFVSIVKEGEALGSYQLIKALGVAQEKTEYKNAEGKVTKVVQPGDMLYEDINGDGLINSADAQIFSGGIAPIYGGLVQQLTIKDLT
;
A
#
# COMPACT_ATOMS: atom_id res chain seq x y z
N MET A 1 22.36 -23.10 0.19
CA MET A 1 22.87 -22.41 -1.01
C MET A 1 22.19 -21.07 -1.08
N THR A 2 22.95 -20.00 -1.25
CA THR A 2 22.43 -18.65 -1.53
C THR A 2 22.54 -18.42 -3.03
N ALA A 3 21.41 -18.21 -3.70
CA ALA A 3 21.37 -17.84 -5.10
C ALA A 3 20.74 -16.46 -5.21
N ASN A 4 21.29 -15.59 -6.06
CA ASN A 4 20.61 -14.36 -6.43
C ASN A 4 19.52 -14.73 -7.44
N MET A 5 18.28 -14.82 -6.96
CA MET A 5 17.13 -15.28 -7.72
C MET A 5 16.09 -14.17 -7.77
N GLY A 6 15.48 -14.02 -8.95
CA GLY A 6 14.44 -13.04 -9.20
C GLY A 6 14.95 -11.64 -9.51
N SER A 7 14.01 -10.77 -9.87
CA SER A 7 14.29 -9.37 -10.19
C SER A 7 13.12 -8.46 -9.84
N ILE A 8 13.44 -7.22 -9.49
CA ILE A 8 12.48 -6.18 -9.12
C ILE A 8 12.80 -4.94 -9.94
N ARG A 9 11.76 -4.20 -10.34
CA ARG A 9 11.88 -2.90 -11.01
C ARG A 9 11.27 -1.81 -10.15
N ASN A 10 12.05 -0.77 -9.90
CA ASN A 10 11.57 0.51 -9.41
C ASN A 10 11.52 1.51 -10.58
N SER A 11 10.45 2.27 -10.69
CA SER A 11 10.28 3.27 -11.74
C SER A 11 9.42 4.42 -11.24
N GLY A 12 9.76 5.64 -11.65
CA GLY A 12 9.20 6.82 -11.00
C GLY A 12 9.57 8.13 -11.67
N ILE A 13 9.11 9.22 -11.08
CA ILE A 13 9.43 10.59 -11.45
C ILE A 13 9.86 11.32 -10.17
N GLU A 14 10.89 12.15 -10.30
CA GLU A 14 11.36 13.06 -9.26
C GLU A 14 11.30 14.48 -9.81
N LEU A 15 10.81 15.41 -8.99
CA LEU A 15 10.68 16.82 -9.31
C LEU A 15 11.22 17.64 -8.15
N ASP A 16 12.05 18.63 -8.49
CA ASP A 16 12.58 19.60 -7.55
C ASP A 16 12.22 21.01 -8.02
N LEU A 17 11.70 21.79 -7.09
CA LEU A 17 11.32 23.19 -7.29
C LEU A 17 12.02 24.06 -6.28
N SER A 18 12.77 25.04 -6.76
CA SER A 18 13.39 26.07 -5.95
C SER A 18 13.01 27.45 -6.48
N ALA A 19 12.54 28.31 -5.59
CA ALA A 19 12.12 29.67 -5.92
C ALA A 19 12.49 30.65 -4.81
N ASP A 20 13.06 31.79 -5.19
CA ASP A 20 13.13 32.95 -4.31
C ASP A 20 11.84 33.75 -4.48
N ILE A 21 10.93 33.63 -3.52
CA ILE A 21 9.64 34.31 -3.54
C ILE A 21 9.83 35.81 -3.33
N ILE A 22 10.72 36.18 -2.41
CA ILE A 22 11.14 37.57 -2.17
C ILE A 22 12.65 37.60 -2.12
N ARG A 23 13.27 38.51 -2.87
CA ARG A 23 14.71 38.75 -2.83
C ARG A 23 15.00 40.23 -3.01
N ASN A 24 15.19 40.93 -1.91
CA ASN A 24 15.65 42.31 -1.88
C ASN A 24 16.68 42.51 -0.75
N LYS A 25 17.11 43.76 -0.53
CA LYS A 25 18.16 44.08 0.44
C LYS A 25 17.81 43.76 1.89
N ASP A 26 16.52 43.78 2.25
CA ASP A 26 16.01 43.73 3.62
C ASP A 26 15.32 42.40 3.94
N ILE A 27 14.74 41.73 2.93
CA ILE A 27 14.01 40.47 3.07
C ILE A 27 14.47 39.48 1.99
N THR A 28 14.77 38.26 2.42
CA THR A 28 14.93 37.10 1.54
C THR A 28 13.98 36.01 2.01
N TRP A 29 13.09 35.56 1.14
CA TRP A 29 12.24 34.41 1.38
C TRP A 29 12.42 33.43 0.23
N SER A 30 12.96 32.26 0.54
CA SER A 30 13.12 31.16 -0.40
C SER A 30 12.18 30.00 -0.04
N PHE A 31 11.71 29.35 -1.09
CA PHE A 31 10.85 28.20 -1.08
C PHE A 31 11.53 27.08 -1.86
N ASN A 32 11.65 25.91 -1.24
CA ASN A 32 12.16 24.70 -1.87
C ASN A 32 11.17 23.57 -1.63
N ALA A 33 10.84 22.81 -2.67
CA ALA A 33 10.01 21.62 -2.58
C ALA A 33 10.61 20.51 -3.42
N ASN A 34 10.55 19.30 -2.91
CA ASN A 34 10.84 18.08 -3.66
C ASN A 34 9.60 17.18 -3.64
N PHE A 35 9.41 16.47 -4.74
CA PHE A 35 8.36 15.49 -4.92
C PHE A 35 8.93 14.27 -5.62
N SER A 36 8.58 13.09 -5.13
CA SER A 36 8.95 11.83 -5.74
C SER A 36 7.74 10.91 -5.80
N TYR A 37 7.55 10.31 -6.97
CA TYR A 37 6.66 9.16 -7.15
C TYR A 37 7.51 7.96 -7.57
N ASN A 38 7.49 6.88 -6.81
CA ASN A 38 8.21 5.64 -7.13
C ASN A 38 7.29 4.44 -6.90
N LYS A 39 7.08 3.65 -7.95
CA LYS A 39 6.42 2.34 -7.86
C LYS A 39 7.45 1.23 -8.04
N ASN A 40 7.26 0.17 -7.27
CA ASN A 40 8.07 -1.04 -7.37
C ASN A 40 7.22 -2.21 -7.89
N LYS A 41 7.84 -3.14 -8.62
CA LYS A 41 7.19 -4.31 -9.19
C LYS A 41 8.15 -5.50 -9.22
N VAL A 42 7.70 -6.65 -8.72
CA VAL A 42 8.40 -7.93 -8.87
C VAL A 42 8.24 -8.39 -10.32
N LEU A 43 9.36 -8.62 -11.00
CA LEU A 43 9.39 -9.02 -12.41
C LEU A 43 9.55 -10.54 -12.57
N ASP A 44 10.32 -11.16 -11.69
CA ASP A 44 10.68 -12.58 -11.75
C ASP A 44 10.96 -13.07 -10.32
N LEU A 45 10.48 -14.26 -9.97
CA LEU A 45 10.80 -14.94 -8.70
C LEU A 45 12.08 -15.78 -8.78
N GLY A 46 12.58 -16.03 -9.99
CA GLY A 46 13.73 -16.89 -10.25
C GLY A 46 13.42 -18.38 -10.13
N ASP A 47 12.17 -18.76 -9.82
CA ASP A 47 11.69 -20.13 -9.77
C ASP A 47 10.34 -20.23 -10.51
N PRO A 48 10.30 -20.78 -11.73
CA PRO A 48 9.08 -20.85 -12.54
C PRO A 48 8.02 -21.81 -11.95
N THR A 49 8.35 -22.57 -10.90
CA THR A 49 7.40 -23.46 -10.21
C THR A 49 6.64 -22.77 -9.08
N LYS A 50 6.98 -21.52 -8.77
CA LYS A 50 6.40 -20.75 -7.68
C LYS A 50 5.51 -19.65 -8.22
N ASP A 51 4.26 -19.64 -7.80
CA ASP A 51 3.37 -18.51 -8.05
C ASP A 51 3.69 -17.30 -7.16
N TYR A 52 4.22 -17.55 -5.95
CA TYR A 52 4.65 -16.53 -5.00
C TYR A 52 5.51 -17.14 -3.87
N TYR A 53 6.22 -16.29 -3.13
CA TYR A 53 6.84 -16.62 -1.84
C TYR A 53 6.08 -15.98 -0.68
N ASN A 54 5.84 -16.74 0.38
CA ASN A 54 5.44 -16.19 1.67
C ASN A 54 6.68 -15.65 2.38
N THR A 55 6.68 -14.36 2.73
CA THR A 55 7.80 -13.71 3.42
C THR A 55 7.51 -13.41 4.89
N GLY A 56 6.35 -13.84 5.39
CA GLY A 56 5.98 -13.83 6.81
C GLY A 56 4.55 -13.38 7.05
N PHE A 57 3.85 -14.05 7.97
CA PHE A 57 2.43 -13.87 8.27
C PHE A 57 1.57 -13.86 6.99
N VAL A 58 1.19 -12.68 6.52
CA VAL A 58 0.35 -12.44 5.33
C VAL A 58 1.13 -11.79 4.18
N SER A 59 2.43 -11.54 4.35
CA SER A 59 3.28 -10.89 3.35
C SER A 59 3.67 -11.87 2.26
N ILE A 60 3.56 -11.43 1.01
CA ILE A 60 3.90 -12.22 -0.17
C ILE A 60 4.84 -11.45 -1.11
N VAL A 61 5.59 -12.21 -1.90
CA VAL A 61 6.32 -11.72 -3.07
C VAL A 61 5.80 -12.49 -4.27
N LYS A 62 5.16 -11.78 -5.20
CA LYS A 62 4.50 -12.37 -6.36
C LYS A 62 4.82 -11.55 -7.61
N GLU A 63 5.13 -12.22 -8.71
CA GLU A 63 5.33 -11.55 -9.99
C GLU A 63 4.10 -10.73 -10.39
N GLY A 64 4.34 -9.54 -10.92
CA GLY A 64 3.25 -8.63 -11.27
C GLY A 64 2.89 -7.64 -10.16
N GLU A 65 3.15 -7.99 -8.90
CA GLU A 65 2.79 -7.21 -7.73
C GLU A 65 3.94 -6.36 -7.19
N ALA A 66 3.61 -5.39 -6.33
CA ALA A 66 4.61 -4.66 -5.59
C ALA A 66 5.29 -5.58 -4.55
N LEU A 67 6.59 -5.42 -4.35
CA LEU A 67 7.27 -5.87 -3.15
C LEU A 67 6.60 -5.24 -1.91
N GLY A 68 6.36 -6.06 -0.89
CA GLY A 68 5.60 -5.68 0.29
C GLY A 68 4.09 -5.80 0.11
N SER A 69 3.63 -6.63 -0.82
CA SER A 69 2.21 -6.99 -0.96
C SER A 69 1.78 -7.98 0.13
N TYR A 70 0.48 -7.96 0.45
CA TYR A 70 -0.13 -8.85 1.43
C TYR A 70 -1.22 -9.71 0.80
N GLN A 71 -1.42 -10.92 1.30
CA GLN A 71 -2.56 -11.77 0.97
C GLN A 71 -3.48 -11.84 2.19
N LEU A 72 -4.66 -11.22 2.08
CA LEU A 72 -5.58 -11.00 3.20
C LEU A 72 -7.03 -11.21 2.76
N ILE A 73 -7.91 -11.53 3.70
CA ILE A 73 -9.35 -11.42 3.45
C ILE A 73 -9.75 -9.96 3.69
N LYS A 74 -10.44 -9.36 2.72
CA LYS A 74 -10.85 -7.96 2.79
C LYS A 74 -11.86 -7.74 3.91
N ALA A 75 -11.51 -6.89 4.87
CA ALA A 75 -12.47 -6.42 5.86
C ALA A 75 -13.43 -5.39 5.23
N LEU A 76 -14.73 -5.57 5.45
CA LEU A 76 -15.78 -4.64 5.01
C LEU A 76 -16.12 -3.59 6.09
N GLY A 77 -15.56 -3.74 7.29
CA GLY A 77 -15.78 -2.87 8.43
C GLY A 77 -16.33 -3.63 9.64
N VAL A 78 -16.98 -2.91 10.55
CA VAL A 78 -17.59 -3.47 11.76
C VAL A 78 -19.09 -3.60 11.55
N ALA A 79 -19.65 -4.77 11.84
CA ALA A 79 -21.07 -5.03 11.78
C ALA A 79 -21.85 -4.09 12.71
N GLN A 80 -22.79 -3.33 12.15
CA GLN A 80 -23.72 -2.50 12.94
C GLN A 80 -24.93 -3.30 13.41
N GLU A 81 -25.33 -4.30 12.62
CA GLU A 81 -26.46 -5.17 12.88
C GLU A 81 -26.05 -6.63 12.68
N LYS A 82 -26.88 -7.56 13.17
CA LYS A 82 -26.68 -9.00 12.95
C LYS A 82 -26.65 -9.28 11.44
N THR A 83 -25.55 -9.88 10.98
CA THR A 83 -25.34 -10.23 9.57
C THR A 83 -25.16 -11.75 9.44
N GLU A 84 -25.73 -12.34 8.39
CA GLU A 84 -25.64 -13.78 8.13
C GLU A 84 -24.95 -14.04 6.80
N TYR A 85 -23.87 -14.82 6.82
CA TYR A 85 -23.31 -15.42 5.62
C TYR A 85 -24.13 -16.66 5.29
N LYS A 86 -24.43 -16.82 4.00
CA LYS A 86 -25.25 -17.91 3.48
C LYS A 86 -24.54 -18.54 2.30
N ASN A 87 -24.63 -19.85 2.22
CA ASN A 87 -24.15 -20.56 1.04
C ASN A 87 -25.13 -20.42 -0.14
N ALA A 88 -24.80 -21.03 -1.28
CA ALA A 88 -25.60 -20.99 -2.50
C ALA A 88 -27.05 -21.52 -2.32
N GLU A 89 -27.29 -22.44 -1.37
CA GLU A 89 -28.63 -22.94 -1.04
C GLU A 89 -29.41 -22.05 -0.05
N GLY A 90 -28.84 -20.90 0.35
CA GLY A 90 -29.44 -19.97 1.30
C GLY A 90 -29.32 -20.40 2.77
N LYS A 91 -28.57 -21.47 3.06
CA LYS A 91 -28.33 -21.95 4.43
C LYS A 91 -27.32 -21.03 5.11
N VAL A 92 -27.67 -20.58 6.32
CA VAL A 92 -26.77 -19.80 7.17
C VAL A 92 -25.58 -20.66 7.59
N THR A 93 -24.38 -20.20 7.25
CA THR A 93 -23.09 -20.84 7.54
C THR A 93 -22.37 -20.14 8.69
N LYS A 94 -22.52 -18.82 8.79
CA LYS A 94 -21.92 -18.00 9.84
C LYS A 94 -22.84 -16.82 10.18
N VAL A 95 -23.00 -16.56 11.46
CA VAL A 95 -23.68 -15.37 11.98
C VAL A 95 -22.64 -14.46 12.60
N VAL A 96 -22.65 -13.19 12.22
CA VAL A 96 -21.80 -12.13 12.77
C VAL A 96 -22.66 -11.17 13.57
N GLN A 97 -22.26 -10.87 14.81
CA GLN A 97 -23.01 -10.02 15.72
C GLN A 97 -22.60 -8.55 15.58
N PRO A 98 -23.44 -7.60 16.01
CA PRO A 98 -23.04 -6.20 16.10
C PRO A 98 -21.74 -6.04 16.91
N GLY A 99 -20.77 -5.30 16.35
CA GLY A 99 -19.44 -5.10 16.93
C GLY A 99 -18.34 -6.02 16.40
N ASP A 100 -18.71 -7.12 15.72
CA ASP A 100 -17.73 -8.01 15.09
C ASP A 100 -17.27 -7.47 13.72
N MET A 101 -16.08 -7.92 13.27
CA MET A 101 -15.57 -7.61 11.93
C MET A 101 -16.33 -8.36 10.83
N LEU A 102 -16.71 -7.64 9.78
CA LEU A 102 -17.23 -8.19 8.53
C LEU A 102 -16.10 -8.39 7.52
N TYR A 103 -16.21 -9.47 6.74
CA TYR A 103 -15.25 -9.83 5.71
C TYR A 103 -15.98 -10.11 4.40
N GLU A 104 -15.33 -9.82 3.28
CA GLU A 104 -15.87 -10.12 1.96
C GLU A 104 -15.79 -11.63 1.71
N ASP A 105 -16.94 -12.26 1.46
CA ASP A 105 -17.05 -13.61 0.90
C ASP A 105 -16.98 -13.47 -0.63
N ILE A 106 -15.83 -13.82 -1.20
CA ILE A 106 -15.56 -13.53 -2.62
C ILE A 106 -16.14 -14.62 -3.53
N ASN A 107 -16.19 -15.86 -3.04
CA ASN A 107 -16.61 -17.01 -3.81
C ASN A 107 -18.10 -17.35 -3.60
N GLY A 108 -18.75 -16.73 -2.61
CA GLY A 108 -20.18 -16.84 -2.33
C GLY A 108 -20.56 -18.18 -1.68
N ASP A 109 -19.62 -18.89 -1.06
CA ASP A 109 -19.87 -20.17 -0.41
C ASP A 109 -20.39 -20.03 1.04
N GLY A 110 -20.46 -18.80 1.55
CA GLY A 110 -20.87 -18.45 2.90
C GLY A 110 -19.79 -18.66 3.96
N LEU A 111 -18.59 -19.12 3.60
CA LEU A 111 -17.51 -19.48 4.52
C LEU A 111 -16.33 -18.53 4.37
N ILE A 112 -16.16 -17.60 5.30
CA ILE A 112 -14.98 -16.73 5.34
C ILE A 112 -13.71 -17.54 5.63
N ASN A 113 -12.88 -17.78 4.62
CA ASN A 113 -11.68 -18.61 4.69
C ASN A 113 -10.58 -18.19 3.68
N SER A 114 -9.52 -18.99 3.54
CA SER A 114 -8.40 -18.71 2.63
C SER A 114 -8.79 -18.56 1.15
N ALA A 115 -9.92 -19.13 0.73
CA ALA A 115 -10.47 -18.96 -0.60
C ALA A 115 -10.93 -17.52 -0.87
N ASP A 116 -11.15 -16.72 0.18
CA ASP A 116 -11.52 -15.30 0.10
C ASP A 116 -10.31 -14.36 0.13
N ALA A 117 -9.11 -14.91 0.21
CA ALA A 117 -7.90 -14.12 0.33
C ALA A 117 -7.55 -13.43 -0.99
N GLN A 118 -7.46 -12.11 -0.94
CA GLN A 118 -7.10 -11.23 -2.04
C GLN A 118 -5.70 -10.65 -1.83
N ILE A 119 -5.07 -10.24 -2.93
CA ILE A 119 -3.77 -9.57 -2.89
C ILE A 119 -3.98 -8.07 -2.72
N PHE A 120 -3.44 -7.53 -1.65
CA PHE A 120 -3.34 -6.11 -1.38
C PHE A 120 -1.94 -5.65 -1.75
N SER A 121 -1.84 -5.07 -2.94
CA SER A 121 -0.60 -4.51 -3.48
C SER A 121 -0.33 -3.11 -2.90
N GLY A 122 0.94 -2.76 -2.77
CA GLY A 122 1.34 -1.38 -2.43
C GLY A 122 1.48 -1.08 -0.94
N GLY A 123 2.03 -2.01 -0.14
CA GLY A 123 2.41 -1.73 1.25
C GLY A 123 3.49 -0.65 1.42
N ILE A 124 4.17 -0.28 0.33
CA ILE A 124 5.16 0.80 0.28
C ILE A 124 4.50 2.03 -0.34
N ALA A 125 4.49 3.14 0.41
CA ALA A 125 3.95 4.42 -0.06
C ALA A 125 4.66 4.86 -1.34
N PRO A 126 3.93 5.07 -2.46
CA PRO A 126 4.55 5.38 -3.73
C PRO A 126 4.89 6.86 -3.90
N ILE A 127 4.42 7.74 -3.00
CA ILE A 127 4.63 9.18 -3.06
C ILE A 127 5.30 9.63 -1.77
N TYR A 128 6.36 10.40 -1.91
CA TYR A 128 7.04 11.08 -0.82
C TYR A 128 7.60 12.41 -1.31
N GLY A 129 7.96 13.28 -0.38
CA GLY A 129 8.48 14.59 -0.71
C GLY A 129 8.66 15.45 0.54
N GLY A 130 9.07 16.69 0.33
CA GLY A 130 9.31 17.63 1.40
C GLY A 130 9.22 19.06 0.92
N LEU A 131 8.96 19.96 1.86
CA LEU A 131 8.98 21.41 1.62
C LEU A 131 9.85 22.07 2.68
N VAL A 132 10.67 23.02 2.24
CA VAL A 132 11.54 23.83 3.09
C VAL A 132 11.30 25.29 2.73
N GLN A 133 11.05 26.10 3.76
CA GLN A 133 10.91 27.54 3.60
C GLN A 133 11.96 28.23 4.48
N GLN A 134 12.65 29.21 3.91
CA GLN A 134 13.63 29.99 4.63
C GLN A 134 13.31 31.47 4.48
N LEU A 135 13.03 32.12 5.60
CA LEU A 135 12.81 33.56 5.67
C LEU A 135 13.98 34.19 6.43
N THR A 136 14.60 35.19 5.82
CA THR A 136 15.64 36.04 6.40
C THR A 136 15.17 37.48 6.30
N ILE A 137 15.21 38.20 7.42
CA ILE A 137 14.91 39.63 7.50
C ILE A 137 16.16 40.28 8.08
N LYS A 138 16.73 41.27 7.38
CA LYS A 138 17.78 42.13 7.95
C LYS A 138 17.11 43.15 8.86
N ASP A 139 17.76 43.40 9.98
CA ASP A 139 17.31 44.33 11.02
C ASP A 139 16.08 43.86 11.83
N LEU A 140 16.13 42.64 12.36
CA LEU A 140 15.48 42.40 13.66
C LEU A 140 16.32 43.10 14.75
N THR A 141 16.15 44.43 14.86
CA THR A 141 16.29 45.11 16.15
C THR A 141 15.05 44.84 17.00
#